data_AF-A0A817H7I0-F1
#
_entry.id   AF-A0A817H7I0-F1
#
_cell.length_a   1.000
_cell.length_b   1.000
_cell.length_c   1.000
_cell.angle_alpha   90.00
_cell.angle_beta   90.00
_cell.angle_gamma   90.00
#
_symmetry.space_group_name_H-M   'P 1'
#
loop_
_entity.id
_entity.type
_entity.pdbx_description
1 polymer ?
#
loop_
_entity_poly.entity_id
_entity_poly.type
_entity_poly.pdbx_seq_one_letter_code
_entity_poly.pdbx_strand_id
1 'polypeptide(L)'
;MAIQSRPILPYQCNQVIHPWNESCIGATWSLAKPSFTESFKIYCVLYAVTGLIKLRKIKTLKQLRELLTGLVTEIMQSTIFLGIQGLFFLPTCCCGRKIFGHISYYKLYFQIILCTLPGILIERKQRRGALALYMANLAVEVLFKMAVYRNVLTPLHNGEILIFAIASSIYTFILK
;
A
#
# COMPACT_ATOMS: atom_id res chain seq x y z
N MET A 1 11.83 -20.04 19.72
CA MET A 1 10.48 -20.11 19.11
C MET A 1 9.41 -20.20 20.21
N ALA A 2 9.05 -19.07 20.83
CA ALA A 2 7.91 -18.98 21.75
C ALA A 2 7.51 -17.50 21.94
N ILE A 3 7.02 -16.86 20.87
CA ILE A 3 6.28 -15.58 20.98
C ILE A 3 4.90 -15.75 20.33
N GLN A 4 4.40 -16.99 20.35
CA GLN A 4 3.09 -17.34 19.85
C GLN A 4 2.11 -17.23 21.02
N SER A 5 0.99 -16.53 20.77
CA SER A 5 -0.24 -16.57 21.57
C SER A 5 -0.19 -16.09 23.02
N ARG A 6 0.29 -14.88 23.31
CA ARG A 6 -0.38 -14.11 24.37
C ARG A 6 -1.51 -13.32 23.70
N PRO A 7 -2.79 -13.52 24.06
CA PRO A 7 -3.82 -12.59 23.65
C PRO A 7 -3.35 -11.21 24.09
N ILE A 8 -3.22 -10.28 23.15
CA ILE A 8 -3.10 -8.86 23.50
C ILE A 8 -4.40 -8.63 24.28
N LEU A 9 -4.25 -8.35 25.58
CA LEU A 9 -5.26 -8.12 26.64
C LEU A 9 -6.49 -7.33 26.13
N PRO A 10 -7.61 -7.18 26.86
CA PRO A 10 -8.84 -6.55 26.34
C PRO A 10 -8.71 -5.03 26.09
N TYR A 11 -7.69 -4.62 25.34
CA TYR A 11 -7.44 -3.26 24.91
C TYR A 11 -8.49 -2.86 23.89
N GLN A 12 -8.94 -1.63 24.05
CA GLN A 12 -9.85 -0.98 23.12
C GLN A 12 -9.11 -0.71 21.80
N CYS A 13 -9.86 -0.55 20.70
CA CYS A 13 -9.26 -0.31 19.38
C CYS A 13 -8.50 1.02 19.29
N ASN A 14 -8.89 2.03 20.09
CA ASN A 14 -8.13 3.26 20.25
C ASN A 14 -6.72 2.99 20.79
N GLN A 15 -6.53 2.13 21.78
CA GLN A 15 -5.22 1.92 22.39
C GLN A 15 -4.18 1.25 21.47
N VAL A 16 -4.65 0.49 20.47
CA VAL A 16 -3.76 -0.34 19.63
C VAL A 16 -3.78 0.08 18.17
N ILE A 17 -4.97 0.35 17.60
CA ILE A 17 -5.16 0.54 16.15
C ILE A 17 -5.19 2.03 15.80
N HIS A 18 -5.85 2.85 16.62
CA HIS A 18 -6.01 4.29 16.35
C HIS A 18 -5.85 5.17 17.61
N PRO A 19 -4.66 5.23 18.23
CA PRO A 19 -4.44 5.94 19.51
C PRO A 19 -4.63 7.45 19.47
N TRP A 20 -4.61 8.04 18.27
CA TRP A 20 -4.79 9.47 18.07
C TRP A 20 -6.27 9.92 18.02
N ASN A 21 -7.23 9.00 18.04
CA ASN A 21 -8.66 9.34 18.01
C ASN A 21 -9.50 8.33 18.80
N GLU A 22 -10.43 8.80 19.60
CA GLU A 22 -11.32 7.93 20.39
C GLU A 22 -12.36 7.22 19.51
N SER A 23 -12.79 7.87 18.43
CA SER A 23 -13.82 7.35 17.52
C SER A 23 -13.22 6.60 16.33
N CYS A 24 -13.74 5.42 16.00
CA CYS A 24 -13.27 4.63 14.85
C CYS A 24 -13.54 5.34 13.51
N ILE A 25 -14.69 6.02 13.40
CA ILE A 25 -15.09 6.75 12.19
C ILE A 25 -14.23 7.99 12.02
N GLY A 26 -14.03 8.77 13.10
CA GLY A 26 -13.13 9.92 13.08
C GLY A 26 -11.69 9.51 12.77
N ALA A 27 -11.21 8.40 13.33
CA ALA A 27 -9.90 7.84 13.01
C ALA A 27 -9.77 7.51 11.52
N THR A 28 -10.79 6.86 10.96
CA THR A 28 -10.85 6.51 9.54
C THR A 28 -10.79 7.76 8.66
N TRP A 29 -11.56 8.81 8.98
CA TRP A 29 -11.53 10.05 8.22
C TRP A 29 -10.19 10.78 8.35
N SER A 30 -9.62 10.80 9.56
CA SER A 30 -8.31 11.40 9.83
C SER A 30 -7.18 10.74 9.04
N LEU A 31 -7.30 9.45 8.71
CA LEU A 31 -6.37 8.72 7.86
C LEU A 31 -6.71 8.90 6.37
N ALA A 32 -7.98 8.73 5.99
CA ALA A 32 -8.41 8.76 4.60
C ALA A 32 -8.11 10.11 3.94
N LYS A 33 -8.45 11.23 4.59
CA LYS A 33 -8.28 12.58 4.02
C LYS A 33 -6.83 12.88 3.58
N PRO A 34 -5.80 12.75 4.44
CA PRO A 34 -4.42 12.94 4.01
C PRO A 34 -4.00 11.86 3.01
N SER A 35 -4.41 10.60 3.17
CA SER A 35 -4.11 9.56 2.18
C SER A 35 -4.59 9.93 0.78
N PHE A 36 -5.83 10.38 0.61
CA PHE A 36 -6.35 10.82 -0.70
C PHE A 36 -5.55 12.01 -1.26
N THR A 37 -5.23 12.99 -0.41
CA THR A 37 -4.54 14.21 -0.83
C THR A 37 -3.11 13.93 -1.29
N GLU A 38 -2.37 13.13 -0.52
CA GLU A 38 -1.00 12.75 -0.86
C GLU A 38 -0.94 11.80 -2.05
N SER A 39 -1.89 10.86 -2.14
CA SER A 39 -2.03 9.99 -3.32
C SER A 39 -2.19 10.80 -4.60
N PHE A 40 -3.09 11.79 -4.57
CA PHE A 40 -3.33 12.64 -5.73
C PHE A 40 -2.05 13.39 -6.15
N LYS A 41 -1.29 13.95 -5.20
CA LYS A 41 -0.02 14.63 -5.49
C LYS A 41 0.99 13.69 -6.15
N ILE A 42 1.22 12.50 -5.57
CA ILE A 42 2.18 11.52 -6.07
C ILE A 42 1.80 11.07 -7.49
N TYR A 43 0.54 10.71 -7.70
CA TYR A 43 0.08 10.23 -9.01
C TYR A 43 0.05 11.37 -10.04
N CYS A 44 -0.35 12.59 -9.68
CA CYS A 44 -0.26 13.74 -10.58
C CYS A 44 1.17 13.94 -11.09
N VAL A 45 2.17 13.94 -10.21
CA VAL A 45 3.57 14.12 -10.62
C VAL A 45 4.03 12.98 -11.52
N LEU A 46 3.77 11.73 -11.13
CA LEU A 46 4.19 10.55 -11.91
C LEU A 46 3.55 10.53 -13.30
N TYR A 47 2.25 10.80 -13.39
CA TYR A 47 1.54 10.84 -14.66
C TYR A 47 1.85 12.08 -15.48
N ALA A 48 2.19 13.22 -14.87
CA ALA A 48 2.69 14.39 -15.57
C ALA A 48 4.01 14.07 -16.31
N VAL A 49 4.96 13.42 -15.64
CA VAL A 49 6.24 13.02 -16.26
C VAL A 49 6.01 12.06 -17.43
N THR A 50 5.18 11.02 -17.25
CA THR A 50 4.87 10.09 -18.35
C THR A 50 4.11 10.77 -19.50
N GLY A 51 3.27 11.76 -19.18
CA GLY A 51 2.61 12.63 -20.15
C GLY A 51 3.62 13.42 -20.97
N LEU A 52 4.57 14.11 -20.32
CA LEU A 52 5.62 14.90 -20.98
C LEU A 52 6.45 14.07 -21.97
N ILE A 53 6.79 12.82 -21.62
CA ILE A 53 7.52 11.91 -22.52
C ILE A 53 6.68 11.58 -23.76
N LYS A 54 5.38 11.32 -23.56
CA LYS A 54 4.45 10.98 -24.65
C LYS A 54 4.10 12.19 -25.53
N LEU A 55 4.12 13.41 -24.99
CA LEU A 55 3.87 14.65 -25.76
C LEU A 55 4.80 14.78 -26.96
N ARG A 56 6.06 14.30 -26.86
CA ARG A 56 7.03 14.35 -27.97
C ARG A 56 6.60 13.56 -29.22
N LYS A 57 5.67 12.61 -29.08
CA LYS A 57 5.19 11.75 -30.18
C LYS A 57 3.86 12.22 -30.76
N ILE A 58 3.23 13.24 -30.18
CA ILE A 58 1.91 13.72 -30.58
C ILE A 58 2.05 14.68 -31.76
N LYS A 59 1.26 14.46 -32.81
CA LYS A 59 1.25 15.32 -34.01
C LYS A 59 -0.09 16.04 -34.23
N THR A 60 -1.15 15.63 -33.53
CA THR A 60 -2.52 16.14 -33.76
C THR A 60 -3.23 16.51 -32.45
N LEU A 61 -4.07 17.55 -32.47
CA LEU A 61 -4.87 17.98 -31.30
C LEU A 61 -5.81 16.89 -30.77
N LYS A 62 -6.30 15.99 -31.63
CA LYS A 62 -7.12 14.84 -31.23
C LYS A 62 -6.35 13.87 -30.32
N GLN A 63 -5.11 13.54 -30.68
CA GLN A 63 -4.22 12.68 -29.90
C GLN A 63 -3.85 13.34 -28.55
N LEU A 64 -3.68 14.66 -28.53
CA LEU A 64 -3.46 15.40 -27.29
C LEU A 64 -4.67 15.28 -26.35
N ARG A 65 -5.88 15.44 -26.87
CA ARG A 65 -7.12 15.29 -26.09
C ARG A 65 -7.27 13.88 -25.53
N GLU A 66 -7.03 12.86 -26.35
CA GLU A 66 -7.08 11.44 -25.93
C GLU A 66 -6.03 11.12 -24.85
N LEU A 67 -4.83 11.68 -24.96
CA LEU A 67 -3.80 11.53 -23.94
C LEU A 67 -4.20 12.20 -22.62
N LEU A 68 -4.73 13.43 -22.67
CA LEU A 68 -5.14 14.15 -21.47
C LEU A 68 -6.31 13.47 -20.77
N THR A 69 -7.34 13.03 -21.51
CA THR A 69 -8.47 12.29 -20.89
C THR A 69 -8.00 10.97 -20.29
N GLY A 70 -7.11 10.25 -20.98
CA GLY A 70 -6.51 9.03 -20.47
C GLY A 70 -5.74 9.26 -19.17
N LEU A 71 -4.87 10.28 -19.11
CA LEU A 71 -4.10 10.64 -17.92
C LEU A 71 -4.99 11.01 -16.74
N VAL A 72 -6.04 11.80 -16.96
CA VAL A 72 -6.97 12.18 -15.89
C VAL A 72 -7.69 10.95 -15.34
N THR A 73 -8.18 10.05 -16.20
CA THR A 73 -8.82 8.81 -15.74
C THR A 73 -7.86 7.93 -14.95
N GLU A 74 -6.60 7.84 -15.40
CA GLU A 74 -5.54 7.07 -14.74
C GLU A 74 -5.19 7.62 -13.34
N ILE A 75 -5.03 8.94 -13.22
CA ILE A 75 -4.77 9.61 -11.94
C ILE A 75 -5.93 9.40 -10.97
N MET A 76 -7.17 9.61 -11.44
CA MET A 76 -8.37 9.43 -10.62
C MET A 76 -8.50 8.00 -10.14
N GLN A 77 -8.33 7.02 -11.02
CA GLN A 77 -8.43 5.61 -10.66
C GLN A 77 -7.38 5.20 -9.63
N SER A 78 -6.13 5.67 -9.81
CA SER A 78 -5.04 5.40 -8.86
C SER A 78 -5.28 6.04 -7.49
N THR A 79 -5.82 7.25 -7.49
CA THR A 79 -6.15 7.99 -6.26
C THR A 79 -7.30 7.31 -5.52
N ILE A 80 -8.33 6.86 -6.24
CA ILE A 80 -9.46 6.11 -5.69
C ILE A 80 -8.98 4.77 -5.15
N PHE A 81 -8.11 4.06 -5.86
CA PHE A 81 -7.51 2.81 -5.39
C PHE A 81 -6.84 3.00 -4.02
N LEU A 82 -5.91 3.96 -3.90
CA LEU A 82 -5.17 4.16 -2.65
C LEU A 82 -6.05 4.75 -1.54
N GLY A 83 -7.01 5.59 -1.90
CA GLY A 83 -7.96 6.16 -0.97
C GLY A 83 -8.94 5.13 -0.39
N ILE A 84 -9.39 4.16 -1.19
CA ILE A 84 -10.22 3.04 -0.73
C ILE A 84 -9.43 2.16 0.24
N GLN A 85 -8.15 1.90 -0.04
CA GLN A 85 -7.29 1.20 0.90
C GLN A 85 -7.22 1.94 2.26
N GLY A 86 -7.01 3.25 2.24
CA GLY A 86 -6.99 4.07 3.46
C GLY A 86 -8.33 4.10 4.21
N LEU A 87 -9.44 4.11 3.46
CA LEU A 87 -10.79 4.13 4.02
C LEU A 87 -11.19 2.80 4.66
N PHE A 88 -10.81 1.67 4.06
CA PHE A 88 -11.22 0.33 4.53
C PHE A 88 -10.27 -0.25 5.60
N PHE A 89 -9.04 0.26 5.73
CA PHE A 89 -8.02 -0.29 6.62
C PHE A 89 -8.45 -0.29 8.09
N LEU A 90 -8.74 0.89 8.64
CA LEU A 90 -9.10 1.02 10.05
C LEU A 90 -10.45 0.35 10.38
N PRO A 91 -11.53 0.52 9.60
CA PRO A 91 -12.81 -0.15 9.87
C PRO A 91 -12.70 -1.67 9.83
N THR A 92 -11.98 -2.25 8.87
CA THR A 92 -11.83 -3.71 8.77
C THR A 92 -11.10 -4.28 9.98
N CYS A 93 -10.04 -3.59 10.45
CA CYS A 93 -9.32 -4.00 11.64
C CYS A 93 -10.17 -3.84 12.92
N CYS A 94 -10.93 -2.74 13.04
CA CYS A 94 -11.80 -2.49 14.19
C CYS A 94 -12.99 -3.45 14.26
N CYS A 95 -13.64 -3.72 13.13
CA CYS A 95 -14.71 -4.70 13.01
C CYS A 95 -14.20 -6.12 13.29
N GLY A 96 -13.03 -6.46 12.75
CA GLY A 96 -12.39 -7.73 13.03
C GLY A 96 -12.09 -7.92 14.52
N ARG A 97 -11.65 -6.88 15.25
CA ARG A 97 -11.52 -6.93 16.71
C ARG A 97 -12.86 -7.24 17.40
N LYS A 98 -13.95 -6.58 16.99
CA LYS A 98 -15.30 -6.83 17.56
C LYS A 98 -15.77 -8.27 17.34
N ILE A 99 -15.48 -8.85 16.17
CA ILE A 99 -15.88 -10.23 15.83
C ILE A 99 -15.04 -11.25 16.62
N PHE A 100 -13.74 -11.04 16.73
CA PHE A 100 -12.82 -12.01 17.33
C PHE A 100 -12.60 -11.84 18.84
N GLY A 101 -13.07 -10.74 19.43
CA GLY A 101 -12.95 -10.42 20.86
C GLY A 101 -11.53 -10.07 21.35
N HIS A 102 -10.50 -10.32 20.55
CA HIS A 102 -9.10 -9.99 20.85
C HIS A 102 -8.29 -9.74 19.58
N ILE A 103 -7.18 -9.02 19.73
CA ILE A 103 -6.24 -8.74 18.64
C ILE A 103 -5.11 -9.78 18.72
N SER A 104 -4.85 -10.47 17.60
CA SER A 104 -3.72 -11.38 17.44
C SER A 104 -3.06 -11.11 16.09
N TYR A 105 -1.76 -11.33 15.98
CA TYR A 105 -1.00 -11.06 14.76
C TYR A 105 -1.60 -11.73 13.52
N TYR A 106 -1.94 -13.02 13.61
CA TYR A 106 -2.56 -13.76 12.50
C TYR A 106 -3.89 -13.16 12.05
N LYS A 107 -4.71 -12.72 13.00
CA LYS A 107 -6.01 -12.10 12.73
C LYS A 107 -5.86 -10.72 12.10
N LEU A 108 -4.85 -9.97 12.53
CA LEU A 108 -4.51 -8.68 11.94
C LEU A 108 -4.06 -8.87 10.48
N TYR A 109 -3.18 -9.83 10.19
CA TYR A 109 -2.78 -10.13 8.80
C TYR A 109 -3.98 -10.52 7.93
N PHE A 110 -4.88 -11.36 8.44
CA PHE A 110 -6.11 -11.72 7.73
C PHE A 110 -7.00 -10.50 7.43
N GLN A 111 -7.17 -9.59 8.39
CA GLN A 111 -7.93 -8.35 8.20
C GLN A 111 -7.29 -7.41 7.17
N ILE A 112 -5.96 -7.34 7.13
CA ILE A 112 -5.22 -6.54 6.13
C ILE A 112 -5.45 -7.09 4.71
N ILE A 113 -5.45 -8.42 4.56
CA ILE A 113 -5.76 -9.07 3.28
C ILE A 113 -7.18 -8.71 2.85
N LEU A 114 -8.16 -8.86 3.75
CA LEU A 114 -9.56 -8.51 3.46
C LEU A 114 -9.74 -7.05 3.06
N CYS A 115 -9.06 -6.14 3.75
CA CYS A 115 -9.06 -4.71 3.43
C CYS A 115 -8.55 -4.43 2.01
N THR A 116 -7.66 -5.25 1.48
CA THR A 116 -6.98 -4.99 0.21
C THR A 116 -7.78 -5.44 -1.02
N LEU A 117 -8.80 -6.28 -0.81
CA LEU A 117 -9.63 -6.82 -1.88
C LEU A 117 -10.46 -5.75 -2.62
N PRO A 118 -11.14 -4.80 -1.96
CA PRO A 118 -11.89 -3.75 -2.64
C PRO A 118 -11.01 -2.86 -3.51
N GLY A 119 -9.80 -2.50 -3.03
CA GLY A 119 -8.86 -1.71 -3.80
C GLY A 119 -8.41 -2.44 -5.06
N ILE A 120 -7.93 -3.69 -4.94
CA ILE A 120 -7.38 -4.40 -6.09
C ILE A 120 -8.40 -4.65 -7.21
N LEU A 121 -9.69 -4.73 -6.89
CA LEU A 121 -10.76 -4.83 -7.89
C LEU A 121 -10.88 -3.58 -8.75
N ILE A 122 -10.64 -2.40 -8.16
CA ILE A 122 -10.73 -1.10 -8.82
C ILE A 122 -9.47 -0.78 -9.62
N GLU A 123 -8.30 -1.28 -9.20
CA GLU A 123 -7.03 -1.03 -9.90
C GLU A 123 -6.99 -1.68 -11.30
N ARG A 124 -6.35 -1.01 -12.28
CA ARG A 124 -6.20 -1.53 -13.65
C ARG A 124 -5.33 -2.78 -13.70
N LYS A 125 -5.74 -3.78 -14.47
CA LYS A 125 -4.98 -5.04 -14.66
C LYS A 125 -3.53 -4.83 -15.07
N GLN A 126 -3.26 -3.86 -15.95
CA GLN A 126 -1.91 -3.56 -16.45
C GLN A 126 -0.96 -3.05 -15.37
N ARG A 127 -1.46 -2.38 -14.33
CA ARG A 127 -0.64 -1.79 -13.26
C ARG A 127 -0.44 -2.71 -12.07
N ARG A 128 -1.31 -3.72 -11.90
CA ARG A 128 -1.24 -4.70 -10.80
C ARG A 128 0.10 -5.42 -10.75
N GLY A 129 0.69 -5.78 -11.90
CA GLY A 129 2.00 -6.43 -11.96
C GLY A 129 3.11 -5.55 -11.39
N ALA A 130 3.23 -4.32 -11.91
CA ALA A 130 4.23 -3.35 -11.44
C ALA A 130 4.03 -2.98 -9.96
N LEU A 131 2.78 -2.83 -9.51
CA LEU A 131 2.48 -2.56 -8.11
C LEU A 131 2.83 -3.74 -7.20
N ALA A 132 2.54 -4.97 -7.62
CA ALA A 132 2.90 -6.17 -6.88
C ALA A 132 4.42 -6.31 -6.73
N LEU A 133 5.19 -6.00 -7.78
CA LEU A 133 6.65 -5.95 -7.71
C LEU A 133 7.14 -4.92 -6.69
N TYR A 134 6.60 -3.71 -6.76
CA TYR A 134 6.95 -2.64 -5.82
C TYR A 134 6.63 -3.03 -4.37
N MET A 135 5.44 -3.58 -4.12
CA MET A 135 5.03 -4.05 -2.78
C MET A 135 5.87 -5.23 -2.30
N ALA A 136 6.24 -6.16 -3.18
CA ALA A 136 7.12 -7.28 -2.84
C ALA A 136 8.50 -6.78 -2.42
N ASN A 137 9.11 -5.88 -3.20
CA ASN A 137 10.39 -5.28 -2.87
C ASN A 137 10.35 -4.54 -1.52
N LEU A 138 9.30 -3.73 -1.31
CA LEU A 138 9.09 -3.04 -0.04
C LEU A 138 8.94 -4.03 1.13
N ALA A 139 8.23 -5.15 0.93
CA ALA A 139 8.07 -6.18 1.95
C ALA A 139 9.41 -6.82 2.33
N VAL A 140 10.29 -7.12 1.36
CA VAL A 140 11.62 -7.68 1.66
C VAL A 140 12.46 -6.67 2.44
N GLU A 141 12.41 -5.39 2.08
CA GLU A 141 13.11 -4.32 2.80
C GLU A 141 12.63 -4.21 4.25
N VAL A 142 11.31 -4.22 4.47
CA VAL A 142 10.71 -4.20 5.81
C VAL A 142 11.11 -5.43 6.62
N LEU A 143 11.10 -6.62 6.01
CA LEU A 143 11.54 -7.86 6.67
C LEU A 143 13.02 -7.80 7.06
N PHE A 144 13.87 -7.25 6.19
CA PHE A 144 15.29 -7.03 6.49
C PHE A 144 15.46 -6.08 7.68
N LYS A 145 14.78 -4.92 7.66
CA LYS A 145 14.80 -3.96 8.78
C LYS A 145 14.31 -4.57 10.08
N MET A 146 13.25 -5.37 10.04
CA MET A 146 12.75 -6.12 11.20
C MET A 146 13.76 -7.16 11.70
N ALA A 147 14.46 -7.87 10.80
CA ALA A 147 15.48 -8.86 11.15
C ALA A 147 16.72 -8.21 11.80
N VAL A 148 17.15 -7.06 11.28
CA VAL A 148 18.23 -6.26 11.87
C VAL A 148 17.82 -5.74 13.26
N TYR A 149 16.61 -5.19 13.39
CA TYR A 149 16.10 -4.72 14.68
C TYR A 149 16.04 -5.82 15.75
N ARG A 150 15.77 -7.07 15.34
CA ARG A 150 15.74 -8.24 16.23
C ARG A 150 17.11 -8.86 16.48
N ASN A 151 18.20 -8.23 16.01
CA ASN A 151 19.57 -8.75 16.07
C ASN A 151 19.75 -10.14 15.42
N VAL A 152 18.90 -10.47 14.44
CA VAL A 152 19.03 -11.73 13.67
C VAL A 152 20.06 -11.57 12.56
N LEU A 153 20.14 -10.37 11.96
CA LEU A 153 21.08 -10.03 10.91
C LEU A 153 21.89 -8.81 11.33
N THR A 154 23.19 -8.80 11.01
CA THR A 154 24.02 -7.62 11.17
C THR A 154 23.66 -6.58 10.12
N PRO A 155 23.61 -5.28 10.45
CA PRO A 155 23.35 -4.23 9.48
C PRO A 155 24.47 -4.20 8.42
N LEU A 156 24.15 -4.65 7.21
CA LEU A 156 25.04 -4.56 6.07
C LEU A 156 24.98 -3.15 5.48
N HIS A 157 26.14 -2.54 5.24
CA HIS A 157 26.22 -1.27 4.54
C HIS A 157 25.59 -1.40 3.14
N ASN A 158 24.57 -0.60 2.84
CA ASN A 158 23.76 -0.68 1.61
C ASN A 158 23.04 -2.03 1.37
N GLY A 159 22.77 -2.82 2.43
CA GLY A 159 22.09 -4.11 2.31
C GLY A 159 20.70 -4.02 1.65
N GLU A 160 19.98 -2.91 1.86
CA GLU A 160 18.67 -2.64 1.26
C GLU A 160 18.72 -2.64 -0.28
N ILE A 161 19.80 -2.08 -0.85
CA ILE A 161 20.01 -1.98 -2.31
C ILE A 161 20.31 -3.36 -2.90
N LEU A 162 21.14 -4.16 -2.22
CA LEU A 162 21.49 -5.52 -2.67
C LEU A 162 20.25 -6.43 -2.67
N ILE A 163 19.44 -6.35 -1.62
CA ILE A 163 18.20 -7.11 -1.49
C ILE A 163 17.19 -6.69 -2.55
N PHE A 164 17.04 -5.39 -2.80
CA PHE A 164 16.20 -4.87 -3.88
C PHE A 164 16.64 -5.37 -5.26
N ALA A 165 17.95 -5.38 -5.54
CA ALA A 165 18.50 -5.85 -6.80
C ALA A 165 18.24 -7.35 -7.02
N ILE A 166 18.44 -8.17 -5.99
CA ILE A 166 18.19 -9.62 -6.04
C ILE A 166 16.69 -9.89 -6.25
N ALA A 167 15.82 -9.27 -5.46
CA ALA A 167 14.37 -9.47 -5.56
C ALA A 167 13.81 -9.05 -6.94
N SER A 168 14.27 -7.90 -7.45
CA SER A 168 13.88 -7.42 -8.79
C SER A 168 14.41 -8.31 -9.91
N SER A 169 15.63 -8.84 -9.77
CA SER A 169 16.23 -9.77 -10.73
C SER A 169 15.45 -11.09 -10.79
N ILE A 170 15.12 -11.66 -9.62
CA ILE A 170 14.35 -12.92 -9.51
C ILE A 170 12.96 -12.74 -10.14
N TYR A 171 12.27 -11.64 -9.84
CA TYR A 171 10.95 -11.37 -10.41
C TYR A 171 10.99 -11.24 -11.94
N THR A 172 11.97 -10.51 -12.46
CA THR A 172 12.14 -10.33 -13.91
C THR A 172 12.47 -11.65 -14.60
N PHE A 173 13.21 -12.54 -13.93
CA PHE A 173 13.51 -13.88 -14.43
C PHE A 173 12.27 -14.79 -14.47
N ILE A 174 11.41 -14.73 -13.45
CA ILE A 174 10.20 -15.58 -13.36
C ILE A 174 9.11 -15.16 -14.36
N LEU A 175 9.04 -13.87 -14.72
CA LEU A 175 8.02 -13.34 -15.65
C LEU A 175 8.43 -13.31 -17.12
N LYS A 176 9.64 -13.80 -17.44
CA LYS A 176 10.11 -13.96 -18.81
C LYS A 176 9.83 -15.38 -19.29
#